data_AF-A0A9X0B1B0-F1
#
_entry.id   AF-A0A9X0B1B0-F1
#
_cell.length_a   1.000
_cell.length_b   1.000
_cell.length_c   1.000
_cell.angle_alpha   90.00
_cell.angle_beta   90.00
_cell.angle_gamma   90.00
#
_symmetry.space_group_name_H-M   'P 1'
#
loop_
_entity.id
_entity.type
_entity.pdbx_description
1 polymer ?
#
loop_
_entity_poly.entity_id
_entity_poly.type
_entity_poly.pdbx_seq_one_letter_code
_entity_poly.pdbx_strand_id
1 'polypeptide(L)'
;MRNNQIFLNIFFSLSLVPTCPVLADGFDAFNAQLKSVTFNDVINAKKYKEPEAGRIFKVETMGKLTGPRSDLKISTEAKKLIIYFEVTGKSNYDKKLQNPTWPGGASGATVGFGYDIGYSSEKSIYDAWINYIPEETIKGLMACAGKKGEDGRLCTNKIKKLTINWDSASKQFEYYLPFLIAQTKSTFKNFELLPPSARGALASLVYNRGADTSNTQRRKEMYNIAILMSKKEYSKIPEQIESMKKLWPETKGLLIRRELEAELFRIGIKNNE
;
A
#
# COMPACT_ATOMS: atom_id res chain seq x y z
N MET A 1 53.74 -50.13 19.66
CA MET A 1 53.21 -50.92 18.53
C MET A 1 51.80 -50.43 18.24
N ARG A 2 51.46 -50.35 16.95
CA ARG A 2 50.26 -49.75 16.34
C ARG A 2 48.93 -50.23 16.94
N ASN A 3 47.92 -49.36 16.86
CA ASN A 3 46.50 -49.59 16.48
C ASN A 3 45.62 -48.56 17.22
N ASN A 4 44.59 -47.94 16.67
CA ASN A 4 44.11 -47.71 15.31
C ASN A 4 43.08 -46.58 15.47
N GLN A 5 43.14 -45.55 14.63
CA GLN A 5 42.11 -44.50 14.56
C GLN A 5 40.79 -45.09 14.04
N ILE A 6 39.69 -44.83 14.75
CA ILE A 6 38.33 -45.00 14.23
C ILE A 6 37.76 -43.60 14.04
N PHE A 7 37.72 -43.14 12.79
CA PHE A 7 36.97 -41.96 12.38
C PHE A 7 35.49 -42.31 12.32
N LEU A 8 34.68 -41.70 13.19
CA LEU A 8 33.22 -41.76 13.13
C LEU A 8 32.74 -40.62 12.24
N ASN A 9 32.47 -40.91 10.97
CA ASN A 9 31.81 -39.97 10.05
C ASN A 9 30.32 -39.90 10.40
N ILE A 10 29.93 -38.88 11.16
CA ILE A 10 28.51 -38.51 11.35
C ILE A 10 28.11 -37.66 10.15
N PHE A 11 27.50 -38.29 9.15
CA PHE A 11 26.77 -37.57 8.11
C PHE A 11 25.48 -37.00 8.72
N PHE A 12 25.47 -35.70 9.00
CA PHE A 12 24.22 -34.95 9.16
C PHE A 12 23.51 -34.96 7.81
N SER A 13 22.47 -35.79 7.65
CA SER A 13 21.54 -35.63 6.55
C SER A 13 20.79 -34.32 6.76
N LEU A 14 21.14 -33.30 5.96
CA LEU A 14 20.32 -32.11 5.81
C LEU A 14 18.99 -32.58 5.20
N SER A 15 17.98 -32.76 6.03
CA SER A 15 16.61 -32.96 5.56
C SER A 15 16.19 -31.66 4.86
N LEU A 16 16.17 -31.70 3.52
CA LEU A 16 15.51 -30.69 2.71
C LEU A 16 14.06 -30.61 3.18
N VAL A 17 13.71 -29.49 3.80
CA VAL A 17 12.31 -29.13 4.03
C VAL A 17 11.68 -29.02 2.64
N PRO A 18 10.64 -29.82 2.30
CA PRO A 18 9.99 -29.69 1.02
C PRO A 18 9.33 -28.31 0.96
N THR A 19 9.77 -27.49 0.00
CA THR A 19 9.06 -26.26 -0.36
C THR A 19 7.67 -26.66 -0.83
N CYS A 20 6.65 -26.28 -0.06
CA CYS A 20 5.25 -26.62 -0.31
C CYS A 20 4.84 -26.12 -1.70
N PRO A 21 4.56 -27.01 -2.69
CA PRO A 21 4.25 -26.59 -4.06
C PRO A 21 2.93 -25.80 -4.15
N VAL A 22 1.98 -26.08 -3.26
CA VAL A 22 0.64 -25.45 -3.22
C VAL A 22 0.72 -23.95 -2.90
N LEU A 23 1.77 -23.50 -2.20
CA LEU A 23 1.94 -22.08 -1.82
C LEU A 23 2.37 -21.18 -2.98
N ALA A 24 3.05 -21.75 -3.99
CA ALA A 24 3.55 -20.98 -5.14
C ALA A 24 2.42 -20.62 -6.12
N ASP A 25 1.50 -21.56 -6.37
CA ASP A 25 0.46 -21.43 -7.39
C ASP A 25 -0.47 -20.21 -7.17
N GLY A 26 -0.87 -19.96 -5.92
CA GLY A 26 -1.77 -18.84 -5.59
C GLY A 26 -1.11 -17.47 -5.81
N PHE A 27 0.15 -17.32 -5.41
CA PHE A 27 0.87 -16.07 -5.60
C PHE A 27 1.32 -15.88 -7.05
N ASP A 28 1.58 -16.95 -7.80
CA ASP A 28 1.92 -16.87 -9.22
C ASP A 28 0.76 -16.33 -10.06
N ALA A 29 -0.45 -16.85 -9.85
CA ALA A 29 -1.66 -16.33 -10.48
C ALA A 29 -1.92 -14.87 -10.10
N PHE A 30 -1.81 -14.53 -8.81
CA PHE A 30 -1.91 -13.16 -8.32
C PHE A 30 -0.90 -12.22 -9.00
N ASN A 31 0.37 -12.63 -9.07
CA ASN A 31 1.44 -11.82 -9.67
C ASN A 31 1.25 -11.67 -11.19
N ALA A 32 0.76 -12.70 -11.88
CA ALA A 32 0.44 -12.63 -13.30
C ALA A 32 -0.71 -11.65 -13.56
N GLN A 33 -1.78 -11.70 -12.77
CA GLN A 33 -2.89 -10.75 -12.87
C GLN A 33 -2.46 -9.32 -12.50
N LEU A 34 -1.63 -9.13 -11.48
CA LEU A 34 -1.10 -7.81 -11.14
C LEU A 34 -0.31 -7.18 -12.29
N LYS A 35 0.53 -7.98 -12.98
CA LYS A 35 1.32 -7.53 -14.13
C LYS A 35 0.47 -7.22 -15.37
N SER A 36 -0.73 -7.77 -15.49
CA SER A 36 -1.62 -7.49 -16.62
C SER A 36 -2.31 -6.13 -16.54
N VAL A 37 -2.33 -5.50 -15.36
CA VAL A 37 -2.90 -4.17 -15.15
C VAL A 37 -2.03 -3.12 -15.87
N THR A 38 -2.67 -2.34 -16.74
CA THR A 38 -1.97 -1.31 -17.54
C THR A 38 -1.90 0.04 -16.82
N PHE A 39 -1.02 0.93 -17.29
CA PHE A 39 -0.92 2.29 -16.76
C PHE A 39 -2.23 3.08 -16.92
N ASN A 40 -2.93 2.90 -18.04
CA ASN A 40 -4.21 3.57 -18.29
C ASN A 40 -5.29 3.08 -17.32
N ASP A 41 -5.30 1.78 -17.01
CA ASP A 41 -6.22 1.22 -16.01
C ASP A 41 -6.00 1.87 -14.64
N VAL A 42 -4.73 2.01 -14.22
CA VAL A 42 -4.37 2.65 -12.94
C VAL A 42 -4.74 4.13 -12.93
N ILE A 43 -4.37 4.90 -13.96
CA ILE A 43 -4.66 6.35 -14.00
C ILE A 43 -6.17 6.61 -14.02
N ASN A 44 -6.95 5.84 -14.78
CA ASN A 44 -8.40 5.98 -14.77
C ASN A 44 -8.99 5.63 -13.41
N ALA A 45 -8.47 4.60 -12.72
CA ALA A 45 -8.87 4.27 -11.35
C ALA A 45 -8.58 5.39 -10.35
N LYS A 46 -7.48 6.13 -10.53
CA LYS A 46 -7.13 7.25 -9.64
C LYS A 46 -8.11 8.42 -9.70
N LYS A 47 -8.82 8.63 -10.82
CA LYS A 47 -9.86 9.67 -10.94
C LYS A 47 -11.03 9.44 -9.98
N TYR A 48 -11.26 8.20 -9.59
CA TYR A 48 -12.34 7.79 -8.71
C TYR A 48 -11.87 7.53 -7.28
N LYS A 49 -10.64 7.96 -6.90
CA LYS A 49 -10.29 8.14 -5.49
C LYS A 49 -11.35 9.08 -4.92
N GLU A 50 -12.26 8.54 -4.13
CA GLU A 50 -13.45 9.28 -3.74
C GLU A 50 -13.04 10.53 -2.97
N PRO A 51 -13.41 11.72 -3.45
CA PRO A 51 -13.40 12.87 -2.58
C PRO A 51 -14.50 12.65 -1.53
N GLU A 52 -14.15 12.83 -0.26
CA GLU A 52 -15.05 13.12 0.87
C GLU A 52 -15.61 11.95 1.71
N ALA A 53 -15.05 11.82 2.91
CA ALA A 53 -15.85 11.74 4.14
C ALA A 53 -15.24 12.75 5.15
N GLY A 54 -16.10 13.54 5.79
CA GLY A 54 -15.81 14.85 6.35
C GLY A 54 -14.64 14.97 7.33
N ARG A 55 -14.00 16.15 7.32
CA ARG A 55 -13.15 16.83 8.33
C ARG A 55 -12.18 16.06 9.25
N ILE A 56 -12.11 14.73 9.28
CA ILE A 56 -11.38 13.98 10.32
C ILE A 56 -10.48 12.87 9.76
N PHE A 57 -10.77 12.21 8.62
CA PHE A 57 -9.85 11.19 8.07
C PHE A 57 -9.83 11.17 6.53
N LYS A 58 -9.02 12.04 5.92
CA LYS A 58 -8.64 11.94 4.50
C LYS A 58 -7.46 10.97 4.36
N VAL A 59 -7.70 9.78 3.79
CA VAL A 59 -6.64 8.83 3.43
C VAL A 59 -6.37 8.97 1.93
N GLU A 60 -5.71 10.05 1.60
CA GLU A 60 -4.55 9.93 0.74
C GLU A 60 -3.36 9.86 1.69
N THR A 61 -2.20 9.47 1.19
CA THR A 61 -0.89 9.79 1.77
C THR A 61 -0.72 11.31 1.92
N MET A 62 -1.54 11.93 2.76
CA MET A 62 -1.65 13.36 3.05
C MET A 62 -0.42 13.87 3.82
N GLY A 63 0.70 13.15 3.75
CA GLY A 63 1.85 13.25 4.65
C GLY A 63 1.53 13.43 6.13
N LYS A 64 0.34 12.99 6.55
CA LYS A 64 0.01 12.81 7.96
C LYS A 64 0.69 11.55 8.44
N LEU A 65 2.01 11.66 8.61
CA LEU A 65 2.85 10.75 9.39
C LEU A 65 2.62 11.04 10.87
N THR A 66 1.35 11.04 11.25
CA THR A 66 0.87 11.48 12.56
C THR A 66 0.06 10.36 13.16
N GLY A 67 0.31 10.05 14.42
CA GLY A 67 -0.36 8.96 15.14
C GLY A 67 0.54 7.75 15.32
N PRO A 68 -0.02 6.66 15.86
CA PRO A 68 0.75 5.47 16.22
C PRO A 68 1.31 4.78 14.97
N ARG A 69 2.48 4.16 15.15
CA ARG A 69 3.07 3.22 14.18
C ARG A 69 2.72 1.81 14.64
N SER A 70 2.40 0.93 13.69
CA SER A 70 2.18 -0.49 13.98
C SER A 70 3.43 -1.30 13.72
N ASP A 71 3.75 -2.22 14.63
CA ASP A 71 4.84 -3.20 14.44
C ASP A 71 4.41 -4.39 13.58
N LEU A 72 3.10 -4.55 13.34
CA LEU A 72 2.56 -5.57 12.45
C LEU A 72 3.10 -5.37 11.04
N LYS A 73 3.38 -6.49 10.36
CA LYS A 73 3.83 -6.52 8.96
C LYS A 73 2.69 -6.91 8.01
N ILE A 74 2.86 -6.56 6.74
CA ILE A 74 2.07 -7.10 5.63
C ILE A 74 3.01 -7.84 4.67
N SER A 75 2.48 -8.72 3.83
CA SER A 75 3.28 -9.49 2.89
C SER A 75 3.95 -8.61 1.82
N THR A 76 4.99 -9.14 1.18
CA THR A 76 5.67 -8.49 0.06
C THR A 76 4.70 -8.23 -1.09
N GLU A 77 3.77 -9.15 -1.33
CA GLU A 77 2.75 -9.08 -2.38
C GLU A 77 1.75 -7.97 -2.11
N ALA A 78 1.39 -7.74 -0.84
CA ALA A 78 0.58 -6.59 -0.45
C ALA A 78 1.27 -5.25 -0.73
N LYS A 79 2.58 -5.16 -0.44
CA LYS A 79 3.36 -3.94 -0.74
C LYS A 79 3.42 -3.71 -2.25
N LYS A 80 3.72 -4.76 -3.03
CA LYS A 80 3.72 -4.73 -4.49
C LYS A 80 2.37 -4.26 -5.02
N LEU A 81 1.26 -4.79 -4.50
CA LEU A 81 -0.09 -4.41 -4.87
C LEU A 81 -0.32 -2.91 -4.69
N ILE A 82 -0.05 -2.38 -3.50
CA ILE A 82 -0.26 -0.95 -3.19
C ILE A 82 0.60 -0.07 -4.11
N ILE A 83 1.89 -0.39 -4.24
CA ILE A 83 2.81 0.37 -5.09
C ILE A 83 2.38 0.31 -6.56
N TYR A 84 2.00 -0.86 -7.06
CA TYR A 84 1.64 -1.03 -8.47
C TYR A 84 0.41 -0.21 -8.85
N PHE A 85 -0.60 -0.14 -7.98
CA PHE A 85 -1.75 0.74 -8.18
C PHE A 85 -1.46 2.23 -7.95
N GLU A 86 -0.25 2.58 -7.50
CA GLU A 86 0.20 3.96 -7.44
C GLU A 86 1.08 4.36 -8.63
N VAL A 87 1.96 3.48 -9.11
CA VAL A 87 2.98 3.88 -10.10
C VAL A 87 3.12 2.93 -11.29
N THR A 88 2.34 1.85 -11.35
CA THR A 88 2.40 0.83 -12.42
C THR A 88 3.82 0.27 -12.62
N GLY A 89 4.54 0.10 -11.50
CA GLY A 89 5.87 -0.49 -11.45
C GLY A 89 7.03 0.47 -11.78
N LYS A 90 8.25 -0.07 -11.63
CA LYS A 90 9.51 0.69 -11.70
C LYS A 90 9.78 1.34 -13.05
N SER A 91 9.54 0.62 -14.15
CA SER A 91 9.77 1.13 -15.51
C SER A 91 8.93 2.38 -15.80
N ASN A 92 7.67 2.41 -15.37
CA ASN A 92 6.82 3.58 -15.54
C ASN A 92 7.24 4.72 -14.61
N TYR A 93 7.58 4.41 -13.36
CA TYR A 93 8.07 5.40 -12.41
C TYR A 93 9.31 6.13 -12.93
N ASP A 94 10.32 5.37 -13.37
CA ASP A 94 11.58 5.93 -13.86
C ASP A 94 11.39 6.81 -15.09
N LYS A 95 10.39 6.51 -15.93
CA LYS A 95 10.11 7.29 -17.14
C LYS A 95 9.26 8.53 -16.90
N LYS A 96 8.37 8.54 -15.90
CA LYS A 96 7.28 9.53 -15.82
C LYS A 96 7.02 10.16 -14.44
N LEU A 97 7.52 9.57 -13.35
CA LEU A 97 7.07 9.91 -11.99
C LEU A 97 8.22 10.23 -11.02
N GLN A 98 9.46 10.38 -11.52
CA GLN A 98 10.60 10.76 -10.69
C GLN A 98 10.55 12.22 -10.24
N ASN A 99 9.80 13.08 -10.93
CA ASN A 99 9.72 14.50 -10.63
C ASN A 99 8.40 14.85 -9.91
N PRO A 100 8.37 15.94 -9.12
CA PRO A 100 7.12 16.45 -8.54
C PRO A 100 6.05 16.73 -9.59
N THR A 101 4.83 16.26 -9.32
CA THR A 101 3.66 16.46 -10.18
C THR A 101 2.51 17.04 -9.39
N TRP A 102 1.59 17.74 -10.07
CA TRP A 102 0.34 18.19 -9.46
C TRP A 102 -0.82 17.45 -10.13
N PRO A 103 -1.52 16.55 -9.41
CA PRO A 103 -2.56 15.72 -10.02
C PRO A 103 -3.89 16.45 -10.24
N GLY A 104 -4.03 17.69 -9.78
CA GLY A 104 -5.25 18.49 -9.89
C GLY A 104 -6.04 18.62 -8.60
N GLY A 105 -7.16 19.35 -8.67
CA GLY A 105 -8.12 19.49 -7.57
C GLY A 105 -7.53 20.19 -6.34
N ALA A 106 -7.81 19.67 -5.14
CA ALA A 106 -7.31 20.21 -3.87
C ALA A 106 -5.92 19.65 -3.46
N SER A 107 -5.19 19.02 -4.40
CA SER A 107 -3.90 18.38 -4.12
C SER A 107 -2.76 19.39 -4.04
N GLY A 108 -1.67 19.02 -3.38
CA GLY A 108 -0.39 19.72 -3.46
C GLY A 108 0.57 19.08 -4.47
N ALA A 109 1.84 19.47 -4.37
CA ALA A 109 2.90 18.77 -5.08
C ALA A 109 2.96 17.30 -4.61
N THR A 110 2.98 16.36 -5.54
CA THR A 110 3.03 14.91 -5.25
C THR A 110 4.35 14.33 -5.75
N VAL A 111 5.02 13.57 -4.89
CA VAL A 111 6.29 12.88 -5.18
C VAL A 111 6.25 11.41 -4.74
N GLY A 112 7.25 10.62 -5.14
CA GLY A 112 7.36 9.22 -4.74
C GLY A 112 6.11 8.41 -5.08
N PHE A 113 5.69 7.53 -4.18
CA PHE A 113 4.49 6.70 -4.35
C PHE A 113 3.23 7.39 -3.83
N GLY A 114 2.92 8.55 -4.42
CA GLY A 114 1.71 9.32 -4.10
C GLY A 114 1.81 10.20 -2.85
N TYR A 115 3.01 10.54 -2.37
CA TYR A 115 3.20 11.39 -1.20
C TYR A 115 2.85 12.85 -1.53
N ASP A 116 1.74 13.37 -0.97
CA ASP A 116 1.28 14.74 -1.20
C ASP A 116 1.89 15.71 -0.17
N ILE A 117 2.81 16.55 -0.67
CA ILE A 117 3.52 17.59 0.07
C ILE A 117 2.54 18.64 0.63
N GLY A 118 1.48 18.97 -0.10
CA GLY A 118 0.54 20.01 0.28
C GLY A 118 -0.24 19.71 1.55
N TYR A 119 -0.35 18.44 1.94
CA TYR A 119 -0.99 18.04 3.19
C TYR A 119 0.01 17.74 4.32
N SER A 120 1.30 17.80 4.03
CA SER A 120 2.39 17.55 4.96
C SER A 120 2.83 18.84 5.67
N SER A 121 3.35 18.70 6.90
CA SER A 121 4.14 19.76 7.54
C SER A 121 5.60 19.68 7.10
N GLU A 122 6.33 20.78 7.20
CA GLU A 122 7.78 20.82 6.97
C GLU A 122 8.53 19.76 7.78
N LYS A 123 8.19 19.61 9.07
CA LYS A 123 8.78 18.60 9.95
C LYS A 123 8.49 17.18 9.44
N SER A 124 7.23 16.90 9.08
CA SER A 124 6.83 15.58 8.58
C SER A 124 7.54 15.22 7.27
N ILE A 125 7.79 16.21 6.40
CA ILE A 125 8.57 16.03 5.19
C ILE A 125 10.02 15.70 5.57
N TYR A 126 10.65 16.51 6.42
CA TYR A 126 12.02 16.28 6.85
C TYR A 126 12.21 14.87 7.43
N ASP A 127 11.40 14.49 8.43
CA ASP A 127 11.50 13.19 9.10
C ASP A 127 11.33 12.01 8.11
N ALA A 128 10.45 12.16 7.11
CA ALA A 128 10.15 11.11 6.15
C ALA A 128 11.24 10.90 5.08
N TRP A 129 12.07 11.92 4.85
CA TRP A 129 12.95 11.99 3.69
C TRP A 129 14.43 12.14 4.04
N ILE A 130 14.78 12.56 5.27
CA ILE A 130 16.15 12.93 5.71
C ILE A 130 17.21 11.86 5.41
N ASN A 131 16.85 10.59 5.52
CA ASN A 131 17.80 9.49 5.31
C ASN A 131 17.83 8.96 3.86
N TYR A 132 17.05 9.54 2.95
CA TYR A 132 16.76 8.94 1.64
C TYR A 132 17.06 9.84 0.44
N ILE A 133 17.13 11.16 0.63
CA ILE A 133 17.38 12.13 -0.44
C ILE A 133 18.27 13.29 0.06
N PRO A 134 18.94 14.05 -0.83
CA PRO A 134 19.78 15.18 -0.45
C PRO A 134 18.99 16.28 0.27
N GLU A 135 19.64 16.94 1.23
CA GLU A 135 19.03 18.00 2.05
C GLU A 135 18.44 19.15 1.21
N GLU A 136 19.10 19.53 0.12
CA GLU A 136 18.60 20.56 -0.82
C GLU A 136 17.29 20.13 -1.50
N THR A 137 17.13 18.83 -1.79
CA THR A 137 15.85 18.31 -2.30
C THR A 137 14.77 18.41 -1.23
N ILE A 138 15.10 18.08 0.03
CA ILE A 138 14.16 18.18 1.16
C ILE A 138 13.71 19.62 1.38
N LYS A 139 14.64 20.59 1.38
CA LYS A 139 14.32 22.02 1.48
C LYS A 139 13.37 22.47 0.36
N GLY A 140 13.63 22.02 -0.86
CA GLY A 140 12.74 22.27 -2.00
C GLY A 140 11.33 21.71 -1.79
N LEU A 141 11.21 20.48 -1.27
CA LEU A 141 9.90 19.89 -0.93
C LEU A 141 9.20 20.68 0.19
N MET A 142 9.92 21.01 1.27
CA MET A 142 9.41 21.77 2.42
C MET A 142 8.85 23.14 2.02
N ALA A 143 9.45 23.81 1.02
CA ALA A 143 8.94 25.09 0.50
C ALA A 143 7.52 25.01 -0.10
N CYS A 144 7.03 23.80 -0.40
CA CYS A 144 5.67 23.53 -0.85
C CYS A 144 4.77 22.91 0.23
N ALA A 145 5.24 22.75 1.47
CA ALA A 145 4.44 22.24 2.59
C ALA A 145 3.18 23.08 2.79
N GLY A 146 2.05 22.42 3.03
CA GLY A 146 0.76 23.10 3.24
C GLY A 146 0.10 23.71 1.99
N LYS A 147 0.81 23.80 0.85
CA LYS A 147 0.30 24.44 -0.39
C LYS A 147 -0.53 23.46 -1.20
N LYS A 148 -1.78 23.82 -1.45
CA LYS A 148 -2.80 22.96 -2.08
C LYS A 148 -3.51 23.73 -3.19
N GLY A 149 -4.24 23.00 -4.04
CA GLY A 149 -5.00 23.63 -5.11
C GLY A 149 -4.10 24.43 -6.05
N GLU A 150 -4.50 25.66 -6.35
CA GLU A 150 -3.74 26.53 -7.24
C GLU A 150 -2.35 26.88 -6.67
N ASP A 151 -2.24 27.13 -5.37
CA ASP A 151 -0.93 27.36 -4.73
C ASP A 151 -0.04 26.12 -4.80
N GLY A 152 -0.65 24.93 -4.69
CA GLY A 152 0.02 23.65 -4.89
C GLY A 152 0.55 23.50 -6.31
N ARG A 153 -0.26 23.83 -7.33
CA ARG A 153 0.13 23.84 -8.74
C ARG A 153 1.30 24.80 -9.01
N LEU A 154 1.18 26.04 -8.53
CA LEU A 154 2.21 27.07 -8.67
C LEU A 154 3.51 26.65 -7.99
N CYS A 155 3.44 26.06 -6.79
CA CYS A 155 4.63 25.60 -6.09
C CYS A 155 5.28 24.40 -6.80
N THR A 156 4.48 23.44 -7.27
CA THR A 156 4.96 22.29 -8.04
C THR A 156 5.78 22.74 -9.25
N ASN A 157 5.33 23.78 -9.98
CA ASN A 157 6.07 24.33 -11.11
C ASN A 157 7.47 24.85 -10.76
N LYS A 158 7.66 25.35 -9.52
CA LYS A 158 8.97 25.83 -9.03
C LYS A 158 9.91 24.68 -8.70
N ILE A 159 9.37 23.56 -8.22
CA ILE A 159 10.17 22.41 -7.76
C ILE A 159 10.21 21.24 -8.75
N LYS A 160 9.58 21.35 -9.92
CA LYS A 160 9.44 20.27 -10.93
C LYS A 160 10.76 19.67 -11.44
N LYS A 161 11.90 20.33 -11.18
CA LYS A 161 13.25 19.83 -11.53
C LYS A 161 13.86 18.94 -10.44
N LEU A 162 13.28 18.91 -9.25
CA LEU A 162 13.69 17.96 -8.21
C LEU A 162 13.45 16.54 -8.69
N THR A 163 14.32 15.62 -8.26
CA THR A 163 14.27 14.23 -8.67
C THR A 163 14.25 13.35 -7.43
N ILE A 164 13.26 12.46 -7.38
CA ILE A 164 13.14 11.38 -6.41
C ILE A 164 13.29 10.09 -7.20
N ASN A 165 14.35 9.33 -6.93
CA ASN A 165 14.55 8.05 -7.58
C ASN A 165 13.67 6.96 -6.93
N TRP A 166 13.55 5.81 -7.60
CA TRP A 166 12.73 4.68 -7.13
C TRP A 166 13.11 4.20 -5.73
N ASP A 167 14.40 4.09 -5.43
CA ASP A 167 14.89 3.58 -4.14
C ASP A 167 14.50 4.52 -2.99
N SER A 168 14.71 5.83 -3.18
CA SER A 168 14.27 6.86 -2.24
C SER A 168 12.75 6.83 -2.03
N ALA A 169 11.97 6.73 -3.11
CA ALA A 169 10.51 6.62 -3.03
C ALA A 169 10.05 5.36 -2.29
N SER A 170 10.72 4.22 -2.55
CA SER A 170 10.44 2.95 -1.89
C SER A 170 10.76 3.01 -0.40
N LYS A 171 11.90 3.58 -0.01
CA LYS A 171 12.28 3.76 1.40
C LYS A 171 11.32 4.67 2.14
N GLN A 172 10.87 5.75 1.51
CA GLN A 172 9.85 6.62 2.10
C GLN A 172 8.51 5.90 2.24
N PHE A 173 8.10 5.09 1.26
CA PHE A 173 6.88 4.29 1.36
C PHE A 173 6.95 3.26 2.50
N GLU A 174 8.10 2.60 2.67
CA GLU A 174 8.35 1.70 3.82
C GLU A 174 8.30 2.44 5.16
N TYR A 175 8.80 3.67 5.22
CA TYR A 175 8.66 4.53 6.41
C TYR A 175 7.19 4.86 6.73
N TYR A 176 6.37 5.10 5.69
CA TYR A 176 4.94 5.39 5.82
C TYR A 176 4.10 4.17 6.21
N LEU A 177 4.46 2.98 5.73
CA LEU A 177 3.62 1.78 5.82
C LEU A 177 3.13 1.43 7.24
N PRO A 178 3.93 1.53 8.31
CA PRO A 178 3.47 1.32 9.70
C PRO A 178 2.29 2.22 10.13
N PHE A 179 2.18 3.44 9.59
CA PHE A 179 1.08 4.35 9.90
C PHE A 179 -0.22 3.89 9.23
N LEU A 180 -0.14 3.47 7.95
CA LEU A 180 -1.26 2.85 7.25
C LEU A 180 -1.77 1.62 7.99
N ILE A 181 -0.86 0.73 8.39
CA ILE A 181 -1.21 -0.50 9.10
C ILE A 181 -1.86 -0.17 10.46
N ALA A 182 -1.38 0.84 11.17
CA ALA A 182 -2.00 1.29 12.42
C ALA A 182 -3.43 1.81 12.20
N GLN A 183 -3.65 2.59 11.16
CA GLN A 183 -4.99 3.08 10.80
C GLN A 183 -5.92 1.93 10.40
N THR A 184 -5.46 0.98 9.59
CA THR A 184 -6.25 -0.20 9.23
C THR A 184 -6.57 -1.04 10.46
N LYS A 185 -5.61 -1.23 11.37
CA LYS A 185 -5.82 -1.92 12.66
C LYS A 185 -6.87 -1.22 13.51
N SER A 186 -6.85 0.11 13.61
CA SER A 186 -7.87 0.84 14.37
C SER A 186 -9.26 0.80 13.72
N THR A 187 -9.33 0.53 12.41
CA THR A 187 -10.58 0.43 11.65
C THR A 187 -11.28 -0.91 11.88
N PHE A 188 -10.52 -2.00 11.98
CA PHE A 188 -11.05 -3.36 12.01
C PHE A 188 -10.62 -4.13 13.26
N LYS A 189 -11.59 -4.58 14.07
CA LYS A 189 -11.32 -5.43 15.25
C LYS A 189 -10.65 -6.75 14.85
N ASN A 190 -9.82 -7.30 15.73
CA ASN A 190 -9.09 -8.57 15.51
C ASN A 190 -8.08 -8.54 14.34
N PHE A 191 -7.69 -7.36 13.85
CA PHE A 191 -6.78 -7.23 12.71
C PHE A 191 -5.40 -7.87 12.96
N GLU A 192 -4.90 -7.83 14.19
CA GLU A 192 -3.65 -8.49 14.59
C GLU A 192 -3.68 -10.02 14.44
N LEU A 193 -4.87 -10.64 14.43
CA LEU A 193 -5.02 -12.09 14.25
C LEU A 193 -4.90 -12.52 12.79
N LEU A 194 -4.95 -11.58 11.84
CA LEU A 194 -4.88 -11.89 10.43
C LEU A 194 -3.44 -12.24 9.98
N PRO A 195 -3.28 -13.13 9.00
CA PRO A 195 -2.00 -13.34 8.31
C PRO A 195 -1.53 -12.06 7.59
N PRO A 196 -0.22 -11.92 7.32
CA PRO A 196 0.34 -10.73 6.66
C PRO A 196 -0.31 -10.38 5.31
N SER A 197 -0.69 -11.36 4.48
CA SER A 197 -1.38 -11.10 3.21
C SER A 197 -2.79 -10.57 3.40
N ALA A 198 -3.58 -11.14 4.32
CA ALA A 198 -4.92 -10.67 4.63
C ALA A 198 -4.91 -9.27 5.27
N ARG A 199 -3.94 -8.98 6.16
CA ARG A 199 -3.68 -7.62 6.65
C ARG A 199 -3.38 -6.67 5.51
N GLY A 200 -2.54 -7.11 4.58
CA GLY A 200 -2.12 -6.37 3.40
C GLY A 200 -3.26 -6.01 2.46
N ALA A 201 -4.18 -6.93 2.22
CA ALA A 201 -5.39 -6.69 1.43
C ALA A 201 -6.26 -5.59 2.05
N LEU A 202 -6.53 -5.66 3.36
CA LEU A 202 -7.29 -4.61 4.06
C LEU A 202 -6.53 -3.29 4.12
N ALA A 203 -5.20 -3.31 4.24
CA ALA A 203 -4.38 -2.11 4.21
C ALA A 203 -4.46 -1.43 2.82
N SER A 204 -4.38 -2.21 1.73
CA SER A 204 -4.58 -1.69 0.37
C SER A 204 -5.99 -1.12 0.17
N LEU A 205 -7.00 -1.79 0.72
CA LEU A 205 -8.39 -1.32 0.67
C LEU A 205 -8.53 0.01 1.40
N VAL A 206 -8.06 0.13 2.64
CA VAL A 206 -8.10 1.38 3.42
C VAL A 206 -7.28 2.48 2.75
N TYR A 207 -6.13 2.15 2.15
CA TYR A 207 -5.31 3.11 1.40
C TYR A 207 -6.07 3.73 0.22
N ASN A 208 -6.94 2.97 -0.44
CA ASN A 208 -7.70 3.44 -1.60
C ASN A 208 -9.09 3.99 -1.26
N ARG A 209 -9.75 3.38 -0.28
CA ARG A 209 -11.15 3.62 0.05
C ARG A 209 -11.30 4.53 1.28
N GLY A 210 -10.27 4.65 2.11
CA GLY A 210 -10.34 5.28 3.42
C GLY A 210 -10.94 4.37 4.50
N ALA A 211 -10.77 4.77 5.76
CA ALA A 211 -11.10 4.01 6.96
C ALA A 211 -12.57 4.11 7.43
N ASP A 212 -13.43 4.85 6.74
CA ASP A 212 -14.81 5.07 7.17
C ASP A 212 -15.66 3.78 7.12
N THR A 213 -16.22 3.35 8.25
CA THR A 213 -17.08 2.16 8.34
C THR A 213 -18.52 2.54 8.68
N SER A 214 -18.96 3.76 8.37
CA SER A 214 -20.34 4.19 8.56
C SER A 214 -21.32 3.31 7.78
N ASN A 215 -22.48 2.99 8.36
CA ASN A 215 -23.51 2.19 7.69
C ASN A 215 -24.33 3.04 6.72
N THR A 216 -23.72 3.44 5.61
CA THR A 216 -24.38 4.16 4.50
C THR A 216 -24.38 3.29 3.25
N GLN A 217 -25.24 3.61 2.27
CA GLN A 217 -25.31 2.86 1.02
C GLN A 217 -23.94 2.78 0.30
N ARG A 218 -23.15 3.86 0.37
CA ARG A 218 -21.85 3.96 -0.30
C ARG A 218 -20.71 3.28 0.46
N ARG A 219 -20.86 3.10 1.79
CA ARG A 219 -19.88 2.47 2.69
C ARG A 219 -20.34 1.08 3.16
N LYS A 220 -21.40 0.52 2.57
CA LYS A 220 -22.07 -0.67 3.07
C LYS A 220 -21.13 -1.85 3.23
N GLU A 221 -20.28 -2.10 2.23
CA GLU A 221 -19.33 -3.20 2.26
C GLU A 221 -18.21 -2.95 3.29
N MET A 222 -17.76 -1.70 3.48
CA MET A 222 -16.78 -1.36 4.52
C MET A 222 -17.36 -1.59 5.93
N TYR A 223 -18.61 -1.19 6.15
CA TYR A 223 -19.36 -1.49 7.37
C TYR A 223 -19.49 -3.00 7.60
N ASN A 224 -19.90 -3.76 6.57
CA ASN A 224 -20.04 -5.21 6.67
C ASN A 224 -18.71 -5.90 7.00
N ILE A 225 -17.60 -5.48 6.38
CA ILE A 225 -16.25 -6.00 6.70
C ILE A 225 -15.93 -5.75 8.17
N ALA A 226 -16.22 -4.57 8.72
CA ALA A 226 -16.00 -4.29 10.14
C ALA A 226 -16.80 -5.22 11.07
N ILE A 227 -18.05 -5.53 10.71
CA ILE A 227 -18.87 -6.51 11.43
C ILE A 227 -18.27 -7.92 11.32
N LEU A 228 -17.91 -8.38 10.13
CA LEU A 228 -17.31 -9.70 9.90
C LEU A 228 -15.99 -9.87 10.66
N MET A 229 -15.13 -8.84 10.63
CA MET A 229 -13.89 -8.78 11.40
C MET A 229 -14.16 -8.92 12.91
N SER A 230 -15.18 -8.24 13.44
CA SER A 230 -15.53 -8.34 14.86
C SER A 230 -15.97 -9.74 15.28
N LYS A 231 -16.63 -10.48 14.38
CA LYS A 231 -17.11 -11.86 14.59
C LYS A 231 -16.09 -12.93 14.19
N LYS A 232 -14.92 -12.51 13.68
CA LYS A 232 -13.89 -13.40 13.11
C LYS A 232 -14.40 -14.27 11.94
N GLU A 233 -15.42 -13.80 11.23
CA GLU A 233 -15.97 -14.47 10.03
C GLU A 233 -15.14 -14.12 8.79
N TYR A 234 -13.83 -14.40 8.83
CA TYR A 234 -12.87 -13.91 7.84
C TYR A 234 -13.11 -14.45 6.43
N SER A 235 -13.64 -15.67 6.30
CA SER A 235 -13.93 -16.31 5.01
C SER A 235 -14.94 -15.54 4.15
N LYS A 236 -15.78 -14.68 4.76
CA LYS A 236 -16.79 -13.87 4.07
C LYS A 236 -16.30 -12.49 3.62
N ILE A 237 -15.11 -12.08 4.05
CA ILE A 237 -14.56 -10.75 3.75
C ILE A 237 -14.25 -10.56 2.25
N PRO A 238 -13.65 -11.54 1.53
CA PRO A 238 -13.35 -11.38 0.10
C PRO A 238 -14.57 -10.99 -0.74
N GLU A 239 -15.74 -11.57 -0.46
CA GLU A 239 -16.99 -11.26 -1.17
C GLU A 239 -17.42 -9.80 -0.96
N GLN A 240 -17.24 -9.25 0.23
CA GLN A 240 -17.53 -7.84 0.50
C GLN A 240 -16.56 -6.92 -0.26
N ILE A 241 -15.28 -7.29 -0.38
CA ILE A 241 -14.29 -6.53 -1.15
C ILE A 241 -14.69 -6.51 -2.64
N GLU A 242 -15.00 -7.67 -3.21
CA GLU A 242 -15.43 -7.79 -4.62
C GLU A 242 -16.76 -7.10 -4.89
N SER A 243 -17.70 -7.14 -3.94
CA SER A 243 -19.01 -6.49 -4.07
C SER A 243 -18.90 -4.97 -4.25
N MET A 244 -17.80 -4.35 -3.80
CA MET A 244 -17.55 -2.91 -4.03
C MET A 244 -17.34 -2.56 -5.50
N LYS A 245 -17.10 -3.53 -6.39
CA LYS A 245 -17.00 -3.31 -7.85
C LYS A 245 -18.23 -2.58 -8.41
N LYS A 246 -19.42 -2.84 -7.85
CA LYS A 246 -20.68 -2.18 -8.24
C LYS A 246 -20.67 -0.66 -8.08
N LEU A 247 -19.77 -0.10 -7.26
CA LEU A 247 -19.65 1.34 -7.07
C LEU A 247 -18.97 2.03 -8.26
N TRP A 248 -18.18 1.30 -9.05
CA TRP A 248 -17.44 1.82 -10.21
C TRP A 248 -17.39 0.80 -11.36
N PRO A 249 -18.56 0.41 -11.90
CA PRO A 249 -18.64 -0.67 -12.90
C PRO A 249 -17.82 -0.39 -14.16
N GLU A 250 -17.61 0.88 -14.50
CA GLU A 250 -16.85 1.29 -15.71
C GLU A 250 -15.35 1.51 -15.45
N THR A 251 -14.87 1.31 -14.21
CA THR A 251 -13.49 1.62 -13.83
C THR A 251 -12.65 0.36 -13.72
N LYS A 252 -12.21 -0.16 -14.86
CA LYS A 252 -11.44 -1.41 -14.97
C LYS A 252 -10.31 -1.55 -13.94
N GLY A 253 -9.51 -0.50 -13.71
CA GLY A 253 -8.43 -0.55 -12.73
C GLY A 253 -8.91 -0.72 -11.27
N LEU A 254 -10.06 -0.14 -10.90
CA LEU A 254 -10.66 -0.38 -9.58
C LEU A 254 -11.28 -1.77 -9.49
N LEU A 255 -11.89 -2.27 -10.57
CA LEU A 255 -12.42 -3.63 -10.61
C LEU A 255 -11.33 -4.66 -10.33
N ILE A 256 -10.23 -4.57 -11.09
CA ILE A 256 -9.09 -5.49 -10.92
C ILE A 256 -8.44 -5.30 -9.54
N ARG A 257 -8.38 -4.07 -9.02
CA ARG A 257 -7.86 -3.83 -7.66
C ARG A 257 -8.67 -4.57 -6.59
N ARG A 258 -10.00 -4.51 -6.66
CA ARG A 258 -10.88 -5.22 -5.71
C ARG A 258 -10.74 -6.73 -5.82
N GLU A 259 -10.61 -7.26 -7.04
CA GLU A 259 -10.34 -8.69 -7.27
C GLU A 259 -9.01 -9.13 -6.66
N LEU A 260 -7.93 -8.39 -6.93
CA LEU A 260 -6.59 -8.69 -6.40
C LEU A 260 -6.54 -8.56 -4.87
N GLU A 261 -7.22 -7.58 -4.29
CA GLU A 261 -7.31 -7.44 -2.82
C GLU A 261 -8.07 -8.61 -2.20
N ALA A 262 -9.20 -9.01 -2.80
CA ALA A 262 -9.96 -10.16 -2.34
C ALA A 262 -9.15 -11.45 -2.45
N GLU A 263 -8.44 -11.65 -3.56
CA GLU A 263 -7.60 -12.82 -3.78
C GLU A 263 -6.41 -12.87 -2.82
N LEU A 264 -5.73 -11.74 -2.61
CA LEU A 264 -4.66 -11.66 -1.62
C LEU A 264 -5.15 -11.98 -0.20
N PHE A 265 -6.39 -11.61 0.12
CA PHE A 265 -7.02 -11.97 1.38
C PHE A 265 -7.27 -13.49 1.46
N ARG A 266 -7.83 -14.10 0.41
CA ARG A 266 -8.06 -15.56 0.31
C ARG A 266 -6.77 -16.36 0.48
N ILE A 267 -5.73 -16.00 -0.27
CA ILE A 267 -4.40 -16.61 -0.15
C ILE A 267 -3.89 -16.50 1.28
N GLY A 268 -4.05 -15.32 1.89
CA GLY A 268 -3.64 -15.08 3.27
C GLY A 268 -4.27 -16.05 4.26
N ILE A 269 -5.60 -16.18 4.26
CA ILE A 269 -6.30 -17.01 5.26
C ILE A 269 -6.14 -18.51 5.00
N LYS A 270 -6.03 -18.96 3.74
CA LYS A 270 -5.79 -20.38 3.41
C LYS A 270 -4.41 -20.87 3.86
N ASN A 271 -3.39 -20.00 3.79
CA ASN A 271 -2.03 -20.37 4.16
C ASN A 271 -1.77 -20.35 5.68
N ASN A 272 -2.82 -20.09 6.48
CA ASN A 272 -2.79 -19.98 7.94
C ASN A 272 -3.69 -21.04 8.62
N GLU A 273 -4.38 -21.86 7.84
CA GLU A 273 -5.09 -23.08 8.25
C GLU A 273 -4.13 -24.28 8.12
#